data_AF-A0A1F9V754-F1
#
_entry.id   AF-A0A1F9V754-F1
#
_cell.length_a   1.000
_cell.length_b   1.000
_cell.length_c   1.000
_cell.angle_alpha   90.00
_cell.angle_beta   90.00
_cell.angle_gamma   90.00
#
_symmetry.space_group_name_H-M   'P 1'
#
loop_
_entity.id
_entity.type
_entity.pdbx_description
1 polymer ?
#
loop_
_entity_poly.entity_id
_entity_poly.type
_entity_poly.pdbx_seq_one_letter_code
_entity_poly.pdbx_strand_id
1 'polypeptide(L)'
;MNKKIERLLENQDWPCLYEKLLMYANSKTEKHRWNCENKTSLEDMVHSAIESLLDGKRNWNPKRVDIACLLRGVIDSKQSHLLNSWEEKNHISIYDLPSDDWGEKNEFFPESNLVWVQSPETIPIEKERQTAAQAILKRIKGSIKKDTKLKEVLECMSGGTYKPSKIAKATHIPIERVYELHRKLKNKSKNIAEGFLGDILYGEFHKS
;
A
#
# COMPACT_ATOMS: atom_id res chain seq x y z
N MET A 1 -15.58 -29.47 -8.23
CA MET A 1 -14.21 -29.68 -7.72
C MET A 1 -13.84 -31.16 -7.94
N ASN A 2 -12.56 -31.56 -7.86
CA ASN A 2 -12.19 -32.97 -8.04
C ASN A 2 -12.59 -33.75 -6.76
N LYS A 3 -13.36 -34.84 -6.88
CA LYS A 3 -13.81 -35.67 -5.74
C LYS A 3 -12.68 -36.12 -4.80
N LYS A 4 -11.45 -36.25 -5.32
CA LYS A 4 -10.27 -36.59 -4.52
C LYS A 4 -9.82 -35.43 -3.62
N ILE A 5 -9.97 -34.19 -4.07
CA ILE A 5 -9.64 -32.99 -3.29
C ILE A 5 -10.68 -32.76 -2.21
N GLU A 6 -11.96 -32.95 -2.51
CA GLU A 6 -13.06 -32.86 -1.53
C GLU A 6 -12.81 -33.77 -0.32
N ARG A 7 -12.47 -35.04 -0.56
CA ARG A 7 -12.11 -35.97 0.53
C ARG A 7 -10.89 -35.54 1.35
N LEU A 8 -9.91 -34.89 0.72
CA LEU A 8 -8.74 -34.39 1.44
C LEU A 8 -9.07 -33.18 2.31
N LEU A 9 -10.03 -32.36 1.87
CA LEU A 9 -10.57 -31.23 2.63
C LEU A 9 -11.43 -31.72 3.80
N GLU A 10 -12.26 -32.73 3.61
CA GLU A 10 -13.10 -33.33 4.67
C GLU A 10 -12.27 -33.89 5.84
N ASN A 11 -11.07 -34.41 5.56
CA ASN A 11 -10.19 -34.97 6.58
C ASN A 11 -9.30 -33.94 7.29
N GLN A 12 -9.42 -32.64 6.97
CA GLN A 12 -8.64 -31.61 7.66
C GLN A 12 -9.24 -31.25 9.01
N ASP A 13 -8.37 -30.98 9.98
CA ASP A 13 -8.75 -30.36 11.25
C ASP A 13 -9.02 -28.86 11.04
N TRP A 14 -10.22 -28.57 10.54
CA TRP A 14 -10.67 -27.20 10.26
C TRP A 14 -10.67 -26.29 11.48
N PRO A 15 -11.12 -26.72 12.69
CA PRO A 15 -11.04 -25.88 13.88
C PRO A 15 -9.61 -25.40 14.18
N CYS A 16 -8.63 -26.32 14.23
CA CYS A 16 -7.24 -25.95 14.51
C CYS A 16 -6.64 -25.09 13.38
N LEU A 17 -6.97 -25.41 12.13
CA LEU A 17 -6.49 -24.65 10.97
C LEU A 17 -7.07 -23.23 10.95
N TYR A 18 -8.36 -23.09 11.24
CA TYR A 18 -9.07 -21.82 11.27
C TYR A 18 -8.50 -20.87 12.33
N GLU A 19 -8.27 -21.35 13.56
CA GLU A 19 -7.62 -20.57 14.62
C GLU A 19 -6.22 -20.09 14.19
N LYS A 20 -5.41 -20.96 13.59
CA LYS A 20 -4.08 -20.60 13.08
C LYS A 20 -4.15 -19.54 11.98
N LEU A 21 -5.19 -19.56 11.14
CA LEU A 21 -5.39 -18.57 10.09
C LEU A 21 -5.85 -17.23 10.66
N LEU A 22 -6.72 -17.23 11.68
CA LEU A 22 -7.11 -16.02 12.40
C LEU A 22 -5.91 -15.35 13.08
N MET A 23 -5.08 -16.13 13.81
CA MET A 23 -3.86 -15.61 14.42
C MET A 23 -2.91 -15.02 13.36
N TYR A 24 -2.79 -15.67 12.21
CA TYR A 24 -1.98 -15.18 11.10
C TYR A 24 -2.52 -13.86 10.54
N ALA A 25 -3.83 -13.80 10.27
CA ALA A 25 -4.49 -12.59 9.78
C ALA A 25 -4.32 -11.43 10.78
N ASN A 26 -4.52 -11.67 12.07
CA ASN A 26 -4.32 -10.66 13.12
C ASN A 26 -2.88 -10.13 13.18
N SER A 27 -1.89 -11.03 13.20
CA SER A 27 -0.48 -10.62 13.21
C SER A 27 -0.12 -9.75 12.00
N LYS A 28 -0.74 -10.03 10.85
CA LYS A 28 -0.54 -9.25 9.65
C LYS A 28 -1.22 -7.89 9.69
N THR A 29 -2.46 -7.79 10.18
CA THR A 29 -3.16 -6.50 10.28
C THR A 29 -2.48 -5.57 11.27
N GLU A 30 -2.03 -6.10 12.42
CA GLU A 30 -1.25 -5.36 13.42
C GLU A 30 0.04 -4.77 12.83
N LYS A 31 0.79 -5.58 12.06
CA LYS A 31 2.06 -5.14 11.45
C LYS A 31 1.87 -3.95 10.52
N HIS A 32 0.76 -3.91 9.80
CA HIS A 32 0.45 -2.82 8.87
C HIS A 32 -0.22 -1.63 9.55
N ARG A 33 -0.39 -1.65 10.89
CA ARG A 33 -1.16 -0.66 11.67
C ARG A 33 -2.50 -0.34 11.01
N TRP A 34 -3.07 -1.34 10.35
CA TRP A 34 -4.28 -1.13 9.61
C TRP A 34 -5.41 -0.97 10.62
N ASN A 35 -5.94 0.24 10.70
CA ASN A 35 -7.15 0.51 11.47
C ASN A 35 -8.33 -0.12 10.72
N CYS A 36 -8.89 -1.20 11.27
CA CYS A 36 -10.02 -1.94 10.71
C CYS A 36 -11.34 -1.14 10.76
N GLU A 37 -11.31 0.17 10.47
CA GLU A 37 -12.52 0.98 10.27
C GLU A 37 -13.27 0.53 9.01
N ASN A 38 -12.59 -0.18 8.10
CA ASN A 38 -13.23 -0.97 7.07
C ASN A 38 -13.87 -2.20 7.72
N LYS A 39 -15.20 -2.30 7.61
CA LYS A 39 -16.14 -3.30 8.19
C LYS A 39 -15.80 -4.78 8.00
N THR A 40 -14.68 -5.15 7.39
CA THR A 40 -14.30 -6.54 7.16
C THR A 40 -13.61 -7.08 8.41
N SER A 41 -14.28 -7.98 9.11
CA SER A 41 -13.69 -8.67 10.25
C SER A 41 -12.55 -9.61 9.81
N LEU A 42 -11.70 -10.02 10.76
CA LEU A 42 -10.63 -10.99 10.46
C LEU A 42 -11.25 -12.34 10.07
N GLU A 43 -12.37 -12.68 10.71
CA GLU A 43 -13.20 -13.83 10.44
C GLU A 43 -13.70 -13.82 8.99
N ASP A 44 -14.22 -12.68 8.49
CA ASP A 44 -14.66 -12.55 7.09
C ASP A 44 -13.49 -12.77 6.11
N MET A 45 -12.30 -12.30 6.47
CA MET A 45 -11.11 -12.48 5.64
C MET A 45 -10.72 -13.96 5.54
N VAL A 46 -10.70 -14.67 6.67
CA VAL A 46 -10.40 -16.11 6.71
C VAL A 46 -11.51 -16.91 6.02
N HIS A 47 -12.78 -16.60 6.31
CA HIS A 47 -13.94 -17.27 5.73
C HIS A 47 -13.93 -17.13 4.20
N SER A 48 -13.73 -15.91 3.68
CA SER A 48 -13.68 -15.69 2.24
C SER A 48 -12.45 -16.31 1.56
N ALA A 49 -11.37 -16.57 2.30
CA ALA A 49 -10.22 -17.34 1.80
C ALA A 49 -10.56 -18.83 1.65
N ILE A 50 -11.25 -19.40 2.65
CA ILE A 50 -11.74 -20.79 2.61
C ILE A 50 -12.80 -20.96 1.51
N GLU A 51 -13.76 -20.05 1.42
CA GLU A 51 -14.78 -20.03 0.37
C GLU A 51 -14.13 -19.98 -1.02
N SER A 52 -13.12 -19.12 -1.21
CA SER A 52 -12.39 -19.06 -2.49
C SER A 52 -11.69 -20.38 -2.86
N LEU A 53 -11.29 -21.17 -1.86
CA LEU A 53 -10.76 -22.51 -2.08
C LEU A 53 -11.89 -23.48 -2.44
N LEU A 54 -12.98 -23.50 -1.67
CA LEU A 54 -14.13 -24.40 -1.85
C LEU A 54 -14.88 -24.17 -3.17
N ASP A 55 -14.99 -22.92 -3.61
CA ASP A 55 -15.57 -22.54 -4.91
C ASP A 55 -14.70 -23.00 -6.09
N GLY A 56 -13.47 -23.43 -5.85
CA GLY A 56 -12.50 -23.75 -6.89
C GLY A 56 -11.90 -22.52 -7.60
N LYS A 57 -12.14 -21.30 -7.10
CA LYS A 57 -11.47 -20.07 -7.58
C LYS A 57 -9.96 -20.16 -7.37
N ARG A 58 -9.51 -20.93 -6.38
CA ARG A 58 -8.10 -21.27 -6.15
C ARG A 58 -7.86 -22.77 -6.39
N ASN A 59 -6.87 -23.08 -7.23
CA ASN A 59 -6.48 -24.45 -7.50
C ASN A 59 -5.46 -24.93 -6.46
N TRP A 60 -5.83 -25.92 -5.65
CA TRP A 60 -4.94 -26.51 -4.65
C TRP A 60 -4.37 -27.83 -5.14
N ASN A 61 -3.04 -27.95 -5.08
CA ASN A 61 -2.35 -29.22 -5.30
C ASN A 61 -1.72 -29.71 -3.99
N PRO A 62 -2.30 -30.74 -3.34
CA PRO A 62 -1.83 -31.23 -2.04
C PRO A 62 -0.42 -31.82 -2.08
N LYS A 63 0.08 -32.21 -3.27
CA LYS A 63 1.45 -32.72 -3.41
C LYS A 63 2.51 -31.62 -3.43
N ARG A 64 2.11 -30.37 -3.69
CA ARG A 64 3.04 -29.24 -3.86
C ARG A 64 3.01 -28.30 -2.67
N VAL A 65 1.83 -28.02 -2.12
CA VAL A 65 1.66 -26.97 -1.12
C VAL A 65 0.68 -27.43 -0.06
N ASP A 66 1.05 -27.24 1.20
CA ASP A 66 0.17 -27.47 2.35
C ASP A 66 -1.03 -26.50 2.32
N ILE A 67 -2.20 -26.95 2.77
CA ILE A 67 -3.43 -26.16 2.73
C ILE A 67 -3.30 -24.87 3.56
N ALA A 68 -2.62 -24.91 4.71
CA ALA A 68 -2.41 -23.72 5.53
C ALA A 68 -1.55 -22.70 4.79
N CYS A 69 -0.51 -23.16 4.09
CA CYS A 69 0.35 -22.30 3.28
C CYS A 69 -0.43 -21.63 2.13
N LEU A 70 -1.29 -22.40 1.44
CA LEU A 70 -2.15 -21.85 0.40
C LEU A 70 -3.10 -20.78 0.95
N LEU A 71 -3.81 -21.08 2.03
CA LEU A 71 -4.80 -20.17 2.63
C LEU A 71 -4.14 -18.88 3.15
N ARG A 72 -2.95 -18.97 3.76
CA ARG A 72 -2.15 -17.79 4.14
C ARG A 72 -1.83 -16.90 2.93
N GLY A 73 -1.47 -17.50 1.79
CA GLY A 73 -1.23 -16.75 0.55
C GLY A 73 -2.50 -16.06 0.02
N VAL A 74 -3.67 -16.69 0.17
CA VAL A 74 -4.95 -16.07 -0.19
C VAL A 74 -5.29 -14.90 0.74
N ILE A 75 -5.06 -15.05 2.05
CA ILE A 75 -5.22 -13.98 3.05
C ILE A 75 -4.29 -12.81 2.72
N ASP A 76 -3.00 -13.07 2.47
CA ASP A 76 -2.02 -12.03 2.09
C ASP A 76 -2.46 -11.25 0.83
N SER A 77 -2.99 -11.97 -0.17
CA SER A 77 -3.52 -11.37 -1.39
C SER A 77 -4.74 -10.48 -1.12
N LYS A 78 -5.68 -10.94 -0.28
CA LYS A 78 -6.88 -10.16 0.10
C LYS A 78 -6.50 -8.92 0.90
N GLN A 79 -5.61 -9.08 1.88
CA GLN A 79 -5.11 -7.99 2.69
C GLN A 79 -4.41 -6.94 1.83
N SER A 80 -3.55 -7.36 0.91
CA SER A 80 -2.88 -6.45 -0.03
C SER A 80 -3.88 -5.69 -0.90
N HIS A 81 -4.93 -6.37 -1.38
CA HIS A 81 -5.97 -5.73 -2.18
C HIS A 81 -6.75 -4.66 -1.40
N LEU A 82 -7.10 -4.98 -0.15
CA LEU A 82 -7.80 -4.04 0.72
C LEU A 82 -6.90 -2.88 1.17
N LEU A 83 -5.61 -3.12 1.41
CA LEU A 83 -4.61 -2.07 1.64
C LEU A 83 -4.52 -1.14 0.44
N ASN A 84 -4.35 -1.68 -0.77
CA ASN A 84 -4.31 -0.87 -1.98
C ASN A 84 -5.61 -0.06 -2.16
N SER A 85 -6.78 -0.67 -1.90
CA SER A 85 -8.06 0.05 -1.99
C SER A 85 -8.21 1.13 -0.91
N TRP A 86 -7.71 0.88 0.31
CA TRP A 86 -7.69 1.87 1.37
C TRP A 86 -6.72 3.00 1.04
N GLU A 87 -5.52 2.70 0.53
CA GLU A 87 -4.54 3.67 0.08
C GLU A 87 -5.11 4.51 -1.06
N GLU A 88 -5.79 3.92 -2.04
CA GLU A 88 -6.47 4.65 -3.11
C GLU A 88 -7.59 5.56 -2.60
N LYS A 89 -8.33 5.16 -1.56
CA LYS A 89 -9.41 5.97 -0.97
C LYS A 89 -8.93 7.06 -0.01
N ASN A 90 -7.83 6.82 0.70
CA ASN A 90 -7.30 7.73 1.73
C ASN A 90 -6.10 8.54 1.25
N HIS A 91 -5.50 8.18 0.13
CA HIS A 91 -4.89 9.20 -0.71
C HIS A 91 -6.01 10.11 -1.19
N ILE A 92 -6.29 11.16 -0.41
CA ILE A 92 -6.59 12.45 -1.00
C ILE A 92 -5.40 12.68 -1.93
N SER A 93 -5.61 12.48 -3.22
CA SER A 93 -4.66 13.00 -4.19
C SER A 93 -4.50 14.46 -3.82
N ILE A 94 -3.26 14.94 -3.72
CA ILE A 94 -2.98 16.38 -3.54
C ILE A 94 -3.59 17.23 -4.70
N TYR A 95 -4.21 16.56 -5.67
CA TYR A 95 -4.89 17.06 -6.85
C TYR A 95 -6.41 16.79 -6.88
N ASP A 96 -7.02 16.19 -5.85
CA ASP A 96 -8.50 16.10 -5.72
C ASP A 96 -9.09 17.36 -5.03
N LEU A 97 -8.31 18.44 -4.96
CA LEU A 97 -8.90 19.76 -4.79
C LEU A 97 -9.74 20.04 -6.04
N PRO A 98 -10.98 20.57 -5.89
CA PRO A 98 -11.79 20.92 -7.05
C PRO A 98 -10.98 21.92 -7.89
N SER A 99 -10.46 21.44 -9.02
CA SER A 99 -10.14 22.33 -10.12
C SER A 99 -11.50 22.86 -10.53
N ASP A 100 -11.77 24.10 -10.15
CA ASP A 100 -12.74 24.88 -10.90
C ASP A 100 -12.40 24.70 -12.39
N ASP A 101 -13.46 24.49 -13.16
CA ASP A 101 -13.52 24.59 -14.62
C ASP A 101 -13.54 23.30 -15.47
N TRP A 102 -14.77 23.01 -15.94
CA TRP A 102 -15.23 22.35 -17.18
C TRP A 102 -15.39 20.82 -17.30
N GLY A 103 -16.65 20.37 -17.17
CA GLY A 103 -17.32 19.76 -18.34
C GLY A 103 -17.81 18.29 -18.26
N GLU A 104 -19.07 18.13 -17.85
CA GLU A 104 -20.06 17.10 -18.22
C GLU A 104 -19.86 15.59 -17.93
N LYS A 105 -20.70 15.16 -16.96
CA LYS A 105 -21.54 13.94 -16.90
C LYS A 105 -20.86 12.58 -16.68
N ASN A 106 -20.93 12.10 -15.43
CA ASN A 106 -21.83 10.98 -15.09
C ASN A 106 -22.01 10.77 -13.57
N GLU A 107 -23.26 10.98 -13.15
CA GLU A 107 -24.08 10.18 -12.22
C GLU A 107 -23.56 9.78 -10.82
N PHE A 108 -24.13 10.49 -9.83
CA PHE A 108 -24.72 9.99 -8.59
C PHE A 108 -23.81 9.28 -7.58
N PHE A 109 -23.16 10.06 -6.72
CA PHE A 109 -22.84 9.65 -5.35
C PHE A 109 -23.63 10.54 -4.38
N PRO A 110 -24.42 9.98 -3.45
CA PRO A 110 -25.06 10.79 -2.43
C PRO A 110 -23.98 11.37 -1.52
N GLU A 111 -23.97 12.70 -1.43
CA GLU A 111 -23.21 13.49 -0.48
C GLU A 111 -23.45 12.95 0.95
N SER A 112 -22.50 12.17 1.44
CA SER A 112 -22.25 12.11 2.87
C SER A 112 -21.02 12.97 3.13
N ASN A 113 -21.30 14.24 3.42
CA ASN A 113 -20.40 15.14 4.13
C ASN A 113 -20.02 14.50 5.47
N LEU A 114 -19.05 13.59 5.46
CA LEU A 114 -18.24 13.28 6.63
C LEU A 114 -17.03 14.19 6.55
N VAL A 115 -17.24 15.46 6.91
CA VAL A 115 -16.16 16.26 7.48
C VAL A 115 -15.76 15.52 8.74
N TRP A 116 -14.72 14.70 8.65
CA TRP A 116 -14.02 14.19 9.81
C TRP A 116 -13.58 15.42 10.58
N VAL A 117 -14.31 15.75 11.64
CA VAL A 117 -13.85 16.69 12.64
C VAL A 117 -12.62 16.04 13.25
N GLN A 118 -11.46 16.33 12.67
CA GLN A 118 -10.19 15.99 13.27
C GLN A 118 -10.22 16.59 14.67
N SER A 119 -10.12 15.73 15.68
CA SER A 119 -9.99 16.17 17.06
C SER A 119 -8.86 17.22 17.10
N PRO A 120 -9.02 18.35 17.82
CA PRO A 120 -8.02 19.42 17.89
C PRO A 120 -6.60 18.93 18.22
N GLU A 121 -6.48 17.75 18.86
CA GLU A 121 -5.22 17.11 19.22
C GLU A 121 -4.51 16.39 18.07
N THR A 122 -5.17 16.13 16.93
CA THR A 122 -4.58 15.46 15.75
C THR A 122 -4.04 16.42 14.68
N ILE A 123 -4.50 17.67 14.70
CA ILE A 123 -4.06 18.75 13.79
C ILE A 123 -2.55 19.05 13.93
N PRO A 124 -1.94 19.06 15.14
CA PRO A 124 -0.50 19.30 15.27
C PRO A 124 0.34 18.16 14.69
N ILE A 125 -0.08 16.91 14.88
CA ILE A 125 0.65 15.72 14.44
C ILE A 125 0.72 15.65 12.92
N GLU A 126 -0.37 15.99 12.24
CA GLU A 126 -0.41 15.96 10.78
C GLU A 126 0.43 17.11 10.18
N LYS A 127 0.42 18.29 10.81
CA LYS A 127 1.27 19.42 10.39
C LYS A 127 2.76 19.13 10.56
N GLU A 128 3.15 18.44 11.63
CA GLU A 128 4.53 17.97 11.85
C GLU A 128 4.94 16.90 10.83
N ARG A 129 4.04 15.95 10.53
CA ARG A 129 4.28 14.95 9.47
C ARG A 129 4.44 15.58 8.10
N GLN A 130 3.60 16.55 7.76
CA GLN A 130 3.68 17.28 6.50
C GLN A 130 4.97 18.09 6.39
N THR A 131 5.39 18.77 7.46
CA THR A 131 6.67 19.51 7.45
C THR A 131 7.87 18.58 7.34
N ALA A 132 7.86 17.42 8.03
CA ALA A 132 8.89 16.40 7.88
C ALA A 132 8.94 15.82 6.44
N ALA A 133 7.79 15.48 5.86
CA ALA A 133 7.70 14.97 4.49
C ALA A 133 8.19 16.01 3.46
N GLN A 134 7.81 17.28 3.63
CA GLN A 134 8.28 18.37 2.78
C GLN A 134 9.79 18.60 2.92
N ALA A 135 10.35 18.49 4.13
CA ALA A 135 11.79 18.60 4.36
C ALA A 135 12.57 17.48 3.65
N ILE A 136 12.08 16.24 3.72
CA ILE A 136 12.66 15.09 3.02
C ILE A 136 12.57 15.28 1.51
N LEU A 137 11.41 15.68 0.97
CA LEU A 137 11.24 15.97 -0.45
C LEU A 137 12.19 17.07 -0.94
N LYS A 138 12.38 18.13 -0.15
CA LYS A 138 13.32 19.21 -0.46
C LYS A 138 14.77 18.72 -0.49
N ARG A 139 15.18 17.86 0.44
CA ARG A 139 16.52 17.22 0.46
C ARG A 139 16.70 16.30 -0.76
N ILE A 140 15.70 15.48 -1.09
CA ILE A 140 15.70 14.62 -2.27
C ILE A 140 15.87 15.46 -3.54
N LYS A 141 15.03 16.48 -3.75
CA LYS A 141 15.13 17.41 -4.89
C LYS A 141 16.51 18.09 -4.96
N GLY A 142 17.06 18.51 -3.81
CA GLY A 142 18.40 19.09 -3.72
C GLY A 142 19.50 18.13 -4.18
N SER A 143 19.43 16.87 -3.76
CA SER A 143 20.42 15.82 -4.10
C SER A 143 20.37 15.37 -5.57
N ILE A 144 19.25 15.63 -6.25
CA ILE A 144 18.99 15.22 -7.64
C ILE A 144 19.29 16.35 -8.64
N LYS A 145 19.58 17.58 -8.19
CA LYS A 145 19.85 18.73 -9.07
C LYS A 145 20.88 18.47 -10.19
N LYS A 146 21.80 17.52 -10.01
CA LYS A 146 22.84 17.18 -11.00
C LYS A 146 22.42 16.12 -12.03
N ASP A 147 21.34 15.37 -11.80
CA ASP A 147 20.91 14.26 -12.65
C ASP A 147 19.56 14.58 -13.30
N THR A 148 19.62 15.23 -14.48
CA THR A 148 18.45 15.74 -15.22
C THR A 148 17.40 14.66 -15.47
N LYS A 149 17.83 13.45 -15.86
CA LYS A 149 16.92 12.33 -16.15
C LYS A 149 16.22 11.82 -14.90
N LEU A 150 16.93 11.79 -13.76
CA LEU A 150 16.35 11.39 -12.48
C LEU A 150 15.35 12.44 -11.97
N LYS A 151 15.59 13.71 -12.27
CA LYS A 151 14.65 14.82 -11.99
C LYS A 151 13.37 14.68 -12.79
N GLU A 152 13.46 14.44 -14.09
CA GLU A 152 12.29 14.27 -14.97
C GLU A 152 11.41 13.10 -14.52
N VAL A 153 12.02 11.96 -14.16
CA VAL A 153 11.28 10.81 -13.60
C VAL A 153 10.58 11.18 -12.28
N LEU A 154 11.28 11.90 -11.39
CA LEU A 154 10.69 12.37 -10.13
C LEU A 154 9.53 13.35 -10.36
N GLU A 155 9.63 14.22 -11.36
CA GLU A 155 8.57 15.16 -11.73
C GLU A 155 7.36 14.45 -12.32
N CYS A 156 7.56 13.45 -13.19
CA CYS A 156 6.47 12.60 -13.68
C CYS A 156 5.77 11.83 -12.55
N MET A 157 6.52 11.31 -11.58
CA MET A 157 5.95 10.65 -10.40
C MET A 157 5.19 11.65 -9.52
N SER A 158 5.72 12.88 -9.37
CA SER A 158 5.06 13.94 -8.62
C SER A 158 3.77 14.39 -9.30
N GLY A 159 3.71 14.37 -10.64
CA GLY A 159 2.51 14.64 -11.44
C GLY A 159 1.57 13.44 -11.58
N GLY A 160 1.66 12.42 -10.72
CA GLY A 160 0.70 11.30 -10.68
C GLY A 160 0.95 10.16 -11.68
N THR A 161 2.06 10.19 -12.43
CA THR A 161 2.39 9.12 -13.39
C THR A 161 3.39 8.15 -12.78
N TYR A 162 2.89 7.01 -12.26
CA TYR A 162 3.73 6.02 -11.57
C TYR A 162 4.14 4.82 -12.44
N LYS A 163 3.37 4.52 -13.50
CA LYS A 163 3.62 3.35 -14.34
C LYS A 163 4.87 3.58 -15.21
N PRO A 164 5.92 2.73 -15.15
CA PRO A 164 7.15 2.93 -15.91
C PRO A 164 6.94 3.10 -17.41
N SER A 165 5.96 2.40 -17.98
CA SER A 165 5.60 2.54 -19.39
C SER A 165 5.02 3.91 -19.75
N LYS A 166 4.30 4.56 -18.83
CA LYS A 166 3.75 5.91 -19.02
C LYS A 166 4.85 6.95 -18.82
N ILE A 167 5.71 6.76 -17.82
CA ILE A 167 6.88 7.63 -17.59
C ILE A 167 7.82 7.58 -18.80
N ALA A 168 8.11 6.40 -19.33
CA ALA A 168 8.93 6.22 -20.53
C ALA A 168 8.39 7.00 -21.74
N LYS A 169 7.07 6.98 -21.94
CA LYS A 169 6.40 7.77 -22.98
C LYS A 169 6.48 9.27 -22.74
N ALA A 170 6.26 9.72 -21.50
CA ALA A 170 6.27 11.14 -21.15
C ALA A 170 7.68 11.76 -21.22
N THR A 171 8.69 11.01 -20.75
CA THR A 171 10.08 11.48 -20.65
C THR A 171 10.95 11.12 -21.85
N HIS A 172 10.42 10.31 -22.79
CA HIS A 172 11.19 9.72 -23.89
C HIS A 172 12.41 8.90 -23.43
N ILE A 173 12.39 8.42 -22.18
CA ILE A 173 13.42 7.54 -21.62
C ILE A 173 13.04 6.08 -21.90
N PRO A 174 13.97 5.22 -22.37
CA PRO A 174 13.71 3.79 -22.53
C PRO A 174 13.20 3.15 -21.23
N ILE A 175 12.23 2.23 -21.34
CA ILE A 175 11.55 1.67 -20.17
C ILE A 175 12.51 0.97 -19.20
N GLU A 176 13.53 0.28 -19.72
CA GLU A 176 14.59 -0.36 -18.93
C GLU A 176 15.34 0.67 -18.09
N ARG A 177 15.66 1.82 -18.69
CA ARG A 177 16.33 2.92 -18.01
C ARG A 177 15.43 3.58 -16.96
N VAL A 178 14.11 3.62 -17.17
CA VAL A 178 13.16 4.08 -16.15
C VAL A 178 13.20 3.18 -14.90
N TYR A 179 13.28 1.85 -15.06
CA TYR A 179 13.42 0.94 -13.92
C TYR A 179 14.72 1.15 -13.14
N GLU A 180 15.84 1.36 -13.83
CA GLU A 180 17.11 1.68 -13.19
C GLU A 180 17.05 3.00 -12.41
N LEU A 181 16.43 4.03 -13.01
CA LEU A 181 16.21 5.32 -12.37
C LEU A 181 15.29 5.22 -11.15
N HIS A 182 14.22 4.42 -11.22
CA HIS A 182 13.36 4.11 -10.07
C HIS A 182 14.17 3.46 -8.93
N ARG A 183 14.99 2.45 -9.25
CA ARG A 183 15.84 1.78 -8.25
C ARG A 183 16.84 2.76 -7.64
N LYS A 184 17.47 3.60 -8.46
CA LYS A 184 18.41 4.64 -8.02
C LYS A 184 17.72 5.67 -7.12
N LEU A 185 16.51 6.10 -7.48
CA LEU A 185 15.70 7.02 -6.69
C LEU A 185 15.33 6.42 -5.34
N LYS A 186 14.86 5.16 -5.31
CA LYS A 186 14.52 4.42 -4.09
C LYS A 186 15.71 4.27 -3.14
N ASN A 187 16.89 3.95 -3.67
CA ASN A 187 18.09 3.84 -2.84
C ASN A 187 18.53 5.20 -2.30
N LYS A 188 18.45 6.27 -3.11
CA LYS A 188 18.76 7.63 -2.67
C LYS A 188 17.78 8.12 -1.61
N SER A 189 16.47 7.90 -1.80
CA SER A 189 15.46 8.31 -0.82
C SER A 189 15.64 7.55 0.50
N LYS A 190 15.94 6.26 0.45
CA LYS A 190 16.27 5.46 1.64
C LYS A 190 17.47 6.03 2.39
N ASN A 191 18.59 6.29 1.71
CA ASN A 191 19.79 6.85 2.35
C ASN A 191 19.53 8.24 2.97
N ILE A 192 18.73 9.08 2.32
CA ILE A 192 18.37 10.41 2.84
C ILE A 192 17.42 10.28 4.03
N ALA A 193 16.48 9.35 4.01
CA ALA A 193 15.57 9.10 5.13
C ALA A 193 16.30 8.53 6.35
N GLU A 194 17.21 7.57 6.14
CA GLU A 194 18.06 7.02 7.21
C GLU A 194 18.98 8.08 7.82
N GLY A 195 19.60 8.92 6.98
CA GLY A 195 20.41 10.05 7.47
C GLY A 195 19.58 11.11 8.20
N PHE A 196 18.36 11.40 7.74
CA PHE A 196 17.46 12.35 8.40
C PHE A 196 16.95 11.83 9.76
N LEU A 197 16.63 10.54 9.86
CA LEU A 197 16.31 9.91 11.14
C LEU A 197 17.51 9.91 12.08
N GLY A 198 18.72 9.71 11.56
CA GLY A 198 19.96 9.89 12.33
C GLY A 198 20.15 11.33 12.83
N ASP A 199 19.97 12.33 11.98
CA ASP A 199 20.06 13.75 12.34
C ASP A 199 19.03 14.15 13.41
N ILE A 200 17.81 13.59 13.35
CA ILE A 200 16.76 13.86 14.34
C ILE A 200 17.05 13.16 15.67
N LEU A 201 17.50 11.90 15.62
CA LEU A 201 17.75 11.12 16.83
C LEU A 201 19.08 11.46 17.52
N TYR A 202 20.07 11.97 16.79
CA TYR A 202 21.43 12.25 17.32
C TYR A 202 21.85 13.72 17.20
N GLY A 203 21.11 14.57 16.47
CA GLY A 203 21.44 15.98 16.26
C GLY A 203 21.12 16.92 17.43
N GLU A 204 20.40 16.45 18.46
CA GLU A 204 20.18 17.21 19.70
C GLU A 204 21.41 17.24 20.63
N PHE A 205 22.44 16.43 20.39
CA PHE A 205 23.61 16.34 21.27
C PHE A 205 24.77 17.31 20.94
N HIS A 206 24.70 18.09 19.85
CA HIS A 206 25.80 18.98 19.42
C HIS A 206 25.41 20.44 19.20
N LYS A 207 24.41 20.93 19.93
CA LYS A 207 24.22 22.37 20.13
C LYS A 207 24.27 22.70 21.62
N SER A 208 25.48 22.81 22.15
CA SER A 208 25.81 23.55 23.37
C SER A 208 27.07 24.35 23.10
#